data_AF-A0A3L8PUH6-F1
#
_entry.id   AF-A0A3L8PUH6-F1
#
_cell.length_a   1.000
_cell.length_b   1.000
_cell.length_c   1.000
_cell.angle_alpha   90.00
_cell.angle_beta   90.00
_cell.angle_gamma   90.00
#
_symmetry.space_group_name_H-M   'P 1'
#
loop_
_entity.id
_entity.type
_entity.pdbx_description
1 polymer ?
#
loop_
_entity_poly.entity_id
_entity_poly.type
_entity_poly.pdbx_seq_one_letter_code
_entity_poly.pdbx_strand_id
1 'polypeptide(L)'
;MKKILNAIACGSLPKRDIRNANIVNLWGVAWVLSLWLALTSIDNQWLTSTFEIIAVLTINAVIGIAMVFAYKRMLNELDEMERKIQLDALAAAVGSIIIVFAAGSILEKATLINELEVSHVILAMSLTYAVSLIIGRVRYA
;
A
#
# COMPACT_ATOMS: atom_id res chain seq x y z
N MET A 1 -8.03 9.25 -23.79
CA MET A 1 -6.97 8.23 -23.65
C MET A 1 -5.61 8.81 -23.26
N LYS A 2 -5.04 9.78 -24.02
CA LYS A 2 -3.71 10.36 -23.71
C LYS A 2 -3.60 10.92 -22.27
N LYS A 3 -4.62 11.61 -21.76
CA LYS A 3 -4.64 12.14 -20.38
C LYS A 3 -4.55 11.05 -19.31
N ILE A 4 -5.28 9.95 -19.49
CA ILE A 4 -5.28 8.81 -18.55
C ILE A 4 -3.93 8.11 -18.57
N LEU A 5 -3.39 7.85 -19.77
CA LEU A 5 -2.05 7.28 -19.93
C LEU A 5 -0.98 8.14 -19.25
N ASN A 6 -1.05 9.46 -19.41
CA ASN A 6 -0.11 10.37 -18.74
C ASN A 6 -0.28 10.37 -17.20
N ALA A 7 -1.51 10.30 -16.70
CA ALA A 7 -1.79 10.22 -15.26
C ALA A 7 -1.26 8.92 -14.62
N ILE A 8 -1.36 7.80 -15.35
CA ILE A 8 -0.80 6.50 -14.94
C ILE A 8 0.72 6.53 -15.02
N ALA A 9 1.28 7.05 -16.12
CA ALA A 9 2.72 7.05 -16.38
C ALA A 9 3.48 8.17 -15.65
N CYS A 10 2.81 9.00 -14.83
CA CYS A 10 3.40 10.14 -14.14
C CYS A 10 4.13 11.13 -15.06
N GLY A 11 3.73 11.21 -16.34
CA GLY A 11 4.52 11.87 -17.39
C GLY A 11 4.67 13.39 -17.24
N SER A 12 3.83 14.02 -16.42
CA SER A 12 3.86 15.45 -16.11
C SER A 12 4.62 15.80 -14.83
N LEU A 13 5.04 14.79 -14.03
CA LEU A 13 5.68 15.04 -12.74
C LEU A 13 7.16 15.41 -12.89
N PRO A 14 7.70 16.28 -12.01
CA PRO A 14 9.13 16.57 -11.96
C PRO A 14 9.96 15.29 -11.74
N LYS A 15 11.16 15.25 -12.33
CA LYS A 15 12.09 14.11 -12.19
C LYS A 15 12.41 13.77 -10.72
N ARG A 16 12.47 14.78 -9.86
CA ARG A 16 12.66 14.62 -8.41
C ARG A 16 11.55 13.78 -7.78
N ASP A 17 10.31 14.09 -8.12
CA ASP A 17 9.13 13.46 -7.51
C ASP A 17 9.00 12.01 -8.00
N ILE A 18 9.29 11.76 -9.27
CA ILE A 18 9.40 10.40 -9.83
C ILE A 18 10.50 9.60 -9.11
N ARG A 19 11.67 10.21 -8.87
CA ARG A 19 12.76 9.56 -8.13
C ARG A 19 12.32 9.18 -6.71
N ASN A 20 11.67 10.08 -6.00
CA ASN A 20 11.18 9.81 -4.65
C ASN A 20 10.10 8.72 -4.63
N ALA A 21 9.17 8.75 -5.58
CA ALA A 21 8.18 7.69 -5.76
C ALA A 21 8.85 6.33 -6.03
N ASN A 22 9.90 6.29 -6.85
CA ASN A 22 10.65 5.05 -7.10
C ASN A 22 11.37 4.54 -5.84
N ILE A 23 11.88 5.43 -4.98
CA ILE A 23 12.45 5.03 -3.69
C ILE A 23 11.38 4.39 -2.79
N VAL A 24 10.18 4.99 -2.72
CA VAL A 24 9.05 4.40 -1.99
C VAL A 24 8.68 3.04 -2.57
N ASN A 25 8.55 2.94 -3.89
CA ASN A 25 8.22 1.68 -4.56
C ASN A 25 9.27 0.59 -4.29
N LEU A 26 10.56 0.95 -4.28
CA LEU A 26 11.64 0.01 -3.95
C LEU A 26 11.52 -0.49 -2.51
N TRP A 27 11.26 0.40 -1.56
CA TRP A 27 11.01 0.00 -0.16
C TRP A 27 9.75 -0.84 -0.02
N GLY A 28 8.69 -0.53 -0.79
CA GLY A 28 7.46 -1.32 -0.82
C GLY A 28 7.69 -2.73 -1.36
N VAL A 29 8.43 -2.87 -2.46
CA VAL A 29 8.82 -4.17 -3.00
C VAL A 29 9.70 -4.94 -2.00
N ALA A 30 10.69 -4.27 -1.39
CA ALA A 30 11.53 -4.90 -0.36
C ALA A 30 10.69 -5.39 0.83
N TRP A 31 9.71 -4.59 1.27
CA TRP A 31 8.81 -4.95 2.35
C TRP A 31 7.94 -6.16 1.99
N VAL A 32 7.26 -6.15 0.82
CA VAL A 32 6.44 -7.27 0.36
C VAL A 32 7.28 -8.54 0.17
N LEU A 33 8.47 -8.45 -0.40
CA LEU A 33 9.38 -9.59 -0.55
C LEU A 33 9.80 -10.15 0.80
N SER A 34 10.14 -9.29 1.77
CA SER A 34 10.49 -9.74 3.12
C SER A 34 9.31 -10.41 3.84
N LEU A 35 8.08 -9.93 3.63
CA LEU A 35 6.86 -10.54 4.17
C LEU A 35 6.61 -11.91 3.54
N TRP A 36 6.67 -11.99 2.21
CA TRP A 36 6.47 -13.24 1.48
C TRP A 36 7.51 -14.30 1.88
N LEU A 37 8.79 -13.91 1.98
CA LEU A 37 9.86 -14.80 2.45
C LEU A 37 9.62 -15.25 3.89
N ALA A 38 9.20 -14.36 4.79
CA ALA A 38 8.91 -14.69 6.17
C ALA A 38 7.80 -15.75 6.28
N LEU A 39 6.66 -15.51 5.63
CA LEU A 39 5.52 -16.42 5.64
C LEU A 39 5.90 -17.77 5.02
N THR A 40 6.51 -17.76 3.84
CA THR A 40 6.95 -18.99 3.15
C THR A 40 7.94 -19.81 3.98
N SER A 41 8.82 -19.15 4.74
CA SER A 41 9.78 -19.84 5.59
C SER A 41 9.12 -20.49 6.82
N ILE A 42 8.07 -19.88 7.36
CA ILE A 42 7.27 -20.43 8.47
C ILE A 42 6.40 -21.59 7.97
N ASP A 43 5.70 -21.41 6.85
CA ASP A 43 4.80 -22.41 6.27
C ASP A 43 5.56 -23.69 5.87
N ASN A 44 6.78 -23.56 5.34
CA ASN A 44 7.66 -24.68 5.01
C ASN A 44 8.45 -25.24 6.20
N GLN A 45 8.22 -24.73 7.42
CA GLN A 45 8.92 -25.13 8.65
C GLN A 45 10.46 -24.97 8.58
N TRP A 46 10.96 -24.01 7.79
CA TRP A 46 12.39 -23.68 7.75
C TRP A 46 12.82 -22.89 8.97
N LEU A 47 11.92 -22.06 9.51
CA LEU A 47 12.08 -21.35 10.76
C LEU A 47 11.14 -21.98 11.79
N THR A 48 11.71 -22.56 12.84
CA THR A 48 10.93 -23.34 13.83
C THR A 48 11.08 -22.79 15.23
N SER A 49 12.18 -22.10 15.51
CA SER A 49 12.41 -21.51 16.81
C SER A 49 11.70 -20.16 16.96
N THR A 50 11.22 -19.87 18.17
CA THR A 50 10.63 -18.56 18.50
C THR A 50 11.59 -17.42 18.21
N PHE A 51 12.89 -17.63 18.44
CA PHE A 51 13.92 -16.62 18.18
C PHE A 51 14.03 -16.26 16.70
N GLU A 52 14.05 -17.24 15.80
CA GLU A 52 14.08 -17.03 14.35
C GLU A 52 12.85 -16.26 13.86
N ILE A 53 11.66 -16.63 14.32
CA ILE A 53 10.40 -15.97 13.95
C ILE A 53 10.41 -14.51 14.39
N ILE A 54 10.83 -14.22 15.63
CA ILE A 54 10.96 -12.86 16.13
C ILE A 54 11.99 -12.06 15.33
N ALA A 55 13.12 -12.67 14.96
CA ALA A 55 14.15 -12.02 14.16
C ALA A 55 13.62 -11.60 12.79
N VAL A 56 12.94 -12.50 12.07
CA VAL A 56 12.38 -12.21 10.75
C VAL A 56 11.22 -11.20 10.83
N LEU A 57 10.35 -11.31 11.84
CA LEU A 57 9.32 -10.30 12.12
C LEU A 57 9.94 -8.91 12.32
N THR A 58 11.01 -8.83 13.11
CA THR A 58 11.71 -7.57 13.38
C THR A 58 12.31 -6.99 12.11
N ILE A 59 12.94 -7.83 11.26
CA ILE A 59 13.50 -7.39 9.97
C ILE A 59 12.38 -6.85 9.07
N ASN A 60 11.27 -7.58 8.93
CA ASN A 60 10.13 -7.13 8.14
C ASN A 60 9.57 -5.79 8.66
N ALA A 61 9.41 -5.65 9.98
CA ALA A 61 8.93 -4.42 10.60
C ALA A 61 9.88 -3.23 10.36
N VAL A 62 11.19 -3.43 10.48
CA VAL A 62 12.18 -2.38 10.20
C VAL A 62 12.12 -1.92 8.74
N ILE A 63 12.00 -2.85 7.79
CA ILE A 63 11.83 -2.52 6.36
C ILE A 63 10.52 -1.74 6.15
N GLY A 64 9.43 -2.14 6.83
CA GLY A 64 8.14 -1.45 6.79
C GLY A 64 8.21 -0.03 7.35
N ILE A 65 8.91 0.16 8.47
CA ILE A 65 9.16 1.49 9.05
C ILE A 65 9.97 2.36 8.09
N ALA A 66 11.01 1.81 7.45
CA ALA A 66 11.80 2.52 6.44
C ALA A 66 10.94 2.94 5.23
N MET A 67 10.06 2.05 4.76
CA MET A 67 9.07 2.36 3.72
C MET A 67 8.17 3.53 4.12
N VAL A 68 7.65 3.54 5.35
CA VAL A 68 6.80 4.63 5.87
C VAL A 68 7.56 5.96 5.91
N PHE A 69 8.82 5.97 6.38
CA PHE A 69 9.62 7.18 6.38
C PHE A 69 9.93 7.68 4.96
N ALA A 70 10.22 6.77 4.03
CA ALA A 70 10.41 7.13 2.61
C ALA A 70 9.13 7.74 2.02
N TYR A 71 7.95 7.16 2.32
CA TYR A 71 6.66 7.67 1.86
C TYR A 71 6.36 9.05 2.44
N LYS A 72 6.56 9.23 3.75
CA LYS A 72 6.39 10.53 4.41
C LYS A 72 7.31 11.59 3.82
N ARG A 73 8.56 11.24 3.54
CA ARG A 73 9.52 12.13 2.88
C ARG A 73 9.04 12.50 1.47
N MET A 74 8.62 11.52 0.67
CA MET A 74 8.05 11.78 -0.65
C MET A 74 6.89 12.76 -0.57
N LEU A 75 5.90 12.52 0.30
CA LEU A 75 4.75 13.40 0.47
C LEU A 75 5.11 14.84 0.82
N ASN A 76 6.16 15.04 1.63
CA ASN A 76 6.62 16.37 2.02
C ASN A 76 7.36 17.11 0.90
N GLU A 77 7.98 16.38 -0.02
CA GLU A 77 8.74 16.97 -1.13
C GLU A 77 7.87 17.25 -2.37
N LEU A 78 6.67 16.65 -2.45
CA LEU A 78 5.70 16.92 -3.51
C LEU A 78 5.23 18.38 -3.53
N ASP A 79 4.82 18.85 -4.70
CA ASP A 79 4.10 20.11 -4.81
C ASP A 79 2.73 20.05 -4.09
N GLU A 80 2.13 21.22 -3.83
CA GLU A 80 0.88 21.32 -3.08
C GLU A 80 -0.28 20.56 -3.73
N MET A 81 -0.30 20.51 -5.08
CA MET A 81 -1.38 19.91 -5.84
C MET A 81 -1.31 18.39 -5.81
N GLU A 82 -0.17 17.80 -6.14
CA GLU A 82 0.05 16.36 -6.09
C GLU A 82 -0.02 15.85 -4.64
N ARG A 83 0.50 16.60 -3.65
CA ARG A 83 0.32 16.25 -2.23
C ARG A 83 -1.15 16.19 -1.84
N LYS A 84 -1.98 17.13 -2.29
CA LYS A 84 -3.43 17.09 -2.08
C LYS A 84 -4.06 15.87 -2.73
N ILE A 85 -3.71 15.55 -3.99
CA ILE A 85 -4.21 14.36 -4.69
C ILE A 85 -3.88 13.08 -3.91
N GLN A 86 -2.66 12.96 -3.40
CA GLN A 86 -2.22 11.81 -2.60
C GLN A 86 -3.01 11.70 -1.29
N LEU A 87 -3.23 12.82 -0.58
CA LEU A 87 -4.01 12.84 0.66
C LEU A 87 -5.49 12.53 0.44
N ASP A 88 -6.10 13.05 -0.63
CA ASP A 88 -7.47 12.74 -1.02
C ASP A 88 -7.61 11.24 -1.36
N ALA A 89 -6.62 10.67 -2.07
CA ALA A 89 -6.58 9.24 -2.38
C ALA A 89 -6.38 8.36 -1.14
N LEU A 90 -5.53 8.78 -0.20
CA LEU A 90 -5.36 8.11 1.10
C LEU A 90 -6.68 8.14 1.89
N ALA A 91 -7.37 9.28 1.95
CA ALA A 91 -8.65 9.39 2.65
C ALA A 91 -9.71 8.45 2.06
N ALA A 92 -9.79 8.35 0.73
CA ALA A 92 -10.69 7.41 0.07
C ALA A 92 -10.33 5.94 0.38
N ALA A 93 -9.04 5.60 0.37
CA ALA A 93 -8.56 4.26 0.69
C ALA A 93 -8.83 3.88 2.15
N VAL A 94 -8.59 4.78 3.11
CA VAL A 94 -8.93 4.54 4.52
C VAL A 94 -10.44 4.38 4.70
N GLY A 95 -11.24 5.23 4.05
CA GLY A 95 -12.70 5.10 4.06
C GLY A 95 -13.17 3.74 3.53
N SER A 96 -12.59 3.26 2.43
CA SER A 96 -12.98 1.97 1.86
C SER A 96 -12.60 0.79 2.74
N ILE A 97 -11.44 0.82 3.40
CA ILE A 97 -11.05 -0.20 4.38
C ILE A 97 -12.09 -0.30 5.49
N ILE A 98 -12.49 0.84 6.07
CA ILE A 98 -13.44 0.87 7.19
C ILE A 98 -14.76 0.21 6.77
N ILE A 99 -15.26 0.55 5.58
CA ILE A 99 -16.51 0.00 5.05
C ILE A 99 -16.38 -1.50 4.76
N VAL A 100 -15.35 -1.92 4.02
CA VAL A 100 -15.15 -3.32 3.62
C VAL A 100 -14.89 -4.21 4.82
N PHE A 101 -14.05 -3.77 5.76
CA PHE A 101 -13.78 -4.51 6.99
C PHE A 101 -15.06 -4.64 7.84
N ALA A 102 -15.78 -3.54 8.09
CA ALA A 102 -17.01 -3.59 8.89
C ALA A 102 -18.08 -4.48 8.24
N ALA A 103 -18.29 -4.36 6.94
CA ALA A 103 -19.24 -5.19 6.20
C ALA A 103 -18.81 -6.67 6.22
N GLY A 104 -17.52 -6.94 5.97
CA GLY A 104 -16.95 -8.28 6.03
C GLY A 104 -17.14 -8.93 7.40
N SER A 105 -16.85 -8.21 8.48
CA SER A 105 -17.05 -8.71 9.85
C SER A 105 -18.51 -8.99 10.17
N ILE A 106 -19.47 -8.23 9.63
CA ILE A 106 -20.90 -8.51 9.79
C ILE A 106 -21.26 -9.80 9.05
N LEU A 107 -20.80 -9.96 7.80
CA LEU A 107 -21.08 -11.15 6.99
C LEU A 107 -20.48 -12.42 7.60
N GLU A 108 -19.26 -12.33 8.12
CA GLU A 108 -18.57 -13.42 8.82
C GLU A 108 -19.35 -13.83 10.07
N LYS A 109 -19.74 -12.86 10.92
CA LYS A 109 -20.57 -13.14 12.11
C LYS A 109 -21.96 -13.68 11.78
N ALA A 110 -22.53 -13.29 10.64
CA ALA A 110 -23.80 -13.79 10.15
C ALA A 110 -23.68 -15.16 9.46
N THR A 111 -22.49 -15.77 9.42
CA THR A 111 -22.20 -17.06 8.76
C THR A 111 -22.52 -17.06 7.25
N LEU A 112 -22.52 -15.87 6.62
CA LEU A 112 -22.73 -15.70 5.18
C LEU A 112 -21.43 -15.86 4.38
N ILE A 113 -20.28 -15.66 5.03
CA ILE A 113 -18.94 -15.97 4.53
C ILE A 113 -18.18 -16.77 5.58
N ASN A 114 -17.18 -17.57 5.17
CA ASN A 114 -16.40 -18.41 6.08
C ASN A 114 -15.42 -17.59 6.92
N GLU A 115 -14.54 -16.84 6.27
CA GLU A 115 -13.50 -16.05 6.91
C GLU A 115 -13.25 -14.78 6.11
N LEU A 116 -13.11 -13.64 6.79
CA LEU A 116 -12.69 -12.40 6.15
C LEU A 116 -11.17 -12.41 5.96
N GLU A 117 -10.70 -12.85 4.80
CA GLU A 117 -9.25 -12.79 4.54
C GLU A 117 -8.74 -11.34 4.47
N VAL A 118 -7.60 -11.10 5.10
CA VAL A 118 -6.89 -9.81 5.09
C VAL A 118 -6.53 -9.38 3.65
N SER A 119 -6.32 -10.34 2.75
CA SER A 119 -6.05 -10.14 1.32
C SER A 119 -7.15 -9.29 0.65
N HIS A 120 -8.42 -9.57 0.92
CA HIS A 120 -9.57 -8.85 0.37
C HIS A 120 -9.59 -7.38 0.82
N VAL A 121 -9.27 -7.12 2.09
CA VAL A 121 -9.22 -5.77 2.66
C VAL A 121 -8.08 -4.96 2.03
N ILE A 122 -6.89 -5.56 1.89
CA ILE A 122 -5.74 -4.93 1.25
C ILE A 122 -6.01 -4.65 -0.24
N LEU A 123 -6.68 -5.57 -0.93
CA LEU A 123 -7.07 -5.39 -2.33
C LEU A 123 -8.04 -4.21 -2.49
N ALA A 124 -9.08 -4.15 -1.66
CA ALA A 124 -10.03 -3.05 -1.68
C ALA A 124 -9.33 -1.69 -1.42
N MET A 125 -8.44 -1.64 -0.42
CA MET A 125 -7.64 -0.44 -0.11
C MET A 125 -6.79 0.00 -1.30
N SER A 126 -5.97 -0.91 -1.84
CA SER A 126 -5.00 -0.61 -2.89
C SER A 126 -5.67 -0.19 -4.20
N LEU A 127 -6.77 -0.87 -4.58
CA LEU A 127 -7.56 -0.50 -5.75
C LEU A 127 -8.21 0.88 -5.58
N THR A 128 -8.82 1.13 -4.42
CA THR A 128 -9.45 2.43 -4.12
C THR A 128 -8.43 3.57 -4.17
N TYR A 129 -7.25 3.34 -3.59
CA TYR A 129 -6.14 4.29 -3.62
C TYR A 129 -5.69 4.59 -5.06
N ALA A 130 -5.41 3.54 -5.85
CA ALA A 130 -4.93 3.67 -7.21
C ALA A 130 -5.94 4.39 -8.12
N VAL A 131 -7.21 4.02 -8.03
CA VAL A 131 -8.30 4.67 -8.80
C VAL A 131 -8.44 6.13 -8.39
N SER A 132 -8.45 6.43 -7.08
CA SER A 132 -8.55 7.81 -6.58
C SER A 132 -7.37 8.68 -7.03
N LEU A 133 -6.16 8.11 -7.04
CA LEU A 133 -4.96 8.79 -7.52
C LEU A 133 -5.06 9.14 -9.01
N ILE A 134 -5.49 8.18 -9.84
CA ILE A 134 -5.67 8.39 -11.28
C ILE A 134 -6.75 9.45 -11.54
N ILE A 135 -7.89 9.38 -10.85
CA ILE A 135 -8.97 10.36 -10.96
C ILE A 135 -8.47 11.76 -10.59
N GLY A 136 -7.75 11.89 -9.47
CA GLY A 136 -7.18 13.15 -9.03
C GLY A 136 -6.25 13.75 -10.08
N ARG A 137 -5.28 12.97 -10.56
CA ARG A 137 -4.35 13.42 -11.60
C ARG A 137 -5.03 13.79 -12.91
N VAL A 138 -6.04 13.03 -13.35
CA VAL A 138 -6.81 13.35 -14.56
C VAL A 138 -7.61 14.64 -14.40
N ARG A 139 -8.15 14.90 -13.20
CA ARG A 139 -8.93 16.13 -12.91
C ARG A 139 -8.07 17.39 -12.95
N TYR A 140 -6.81 17.28 -12.53
CA TYR A 140 -5.88 18.41 -12.40
C TYR A 140 -4.86 18.50 -13.56
N ALA A 141 -4.99 17.68 -14.62
CA ALA A 141 -4.15 17.66 -15.81
C ALA A 141 -4.78 18.33 -17.05
#